data_AF-K0RUH5-F1
#
_entry.id   AF-K0RUH5-F1
#
_cell.length_a   1.000
_cell.length_b   1.000
_cell.length_c   1.000
_cell.angle_alpha   90.00
_cell.angle_beta   90.00
_cell.angle_gamma   90.00
#
_symmetry.space_group_name_H-M   'P 1'
#
loop_
_entity.id
_entity.type
_entity.pdbx_description
1 polymer ?
#
loop_
_entity_poly.entity_id
_entity_poly.type
_entity_poly.pdbx_seq_one_letter_code
_entity_poly.pdbx_strand_id
1 'polypeptide(L)'
;MAMDRDLLGSMKLGSILNTDNIFYCLLSTMHDVGLSEFIMDVGDIQEFAIEGFVSNATEASIRGMTNSIFDEYKSMVLDALPAFTAVTVRPILHDILGTLVEFGRTGACPDPDPALDGLVDFRDLFLPAETARMMVGADGNSPYGDLVPTVMDVVDDWLFGWDEDTGLLVINEAVIVPLTESRFGQRGAVVLEGDLVDLEHVSRYDLWKSFATDLRLTLSNLRVNGLDTLRTPYKVLEPSASGPHVVENQLNLGPMSAGFEFGIGIGDETSPLAMANVVDIMFIMPEVELF
;
A
#
# COMPACT_ATOMS: atom_id res chain seq x y z
N MET A 1 -16.01 -4.52 21.53
CA MET A 1 -16.25 -5.13 20.20
C MET A 1 -15.67 -6.54 20.22
N ALA A 2 -16.50 -7.56 20.02
CA ALA A 2 -16.04 -8.95 19.93
C ALA A 2 -16.34 -9.49 18.52
N MET A 3 -15.31 -9.97 17.85
CA MET A 3 -15.40 -10.54 16.49
C MET A 3 -15.29 -12.06 16.58
N ASP A 4 -16.17 -12.75 15.87
CA ASP A 4 -16.14 -14.20 15.76
C ASP A 4 -15.08 -14.61 14.73
N ARG A 5 -13.98 -15.17 15.22
CA ARG A 5 -12.84 -15.58 14.39
C ARG A 5 -13.17 -16.76 13.48
N ASP A 6 -14.04 -17.66 13.94
CA ASP A 6 -14.42 -18.84 13.16
C ASP A 6 -15.34 -18.42 12.01
N LEU A 7 -16.29 -17.51 12.29
CA LEU A 7 -17.18 -16.97 11.28
C LEU A 7 -16.41 -16.11 10.26
N LEU A 8 -15.47 -15.27 10.72
CA LEU A 8 -14.57 -14.52 9.84
C LEU A 8 -13.71 -15.44 8.96
N GLY A 9 -13.16 -16.52 9.53
CA GLY A 9 -12.38 -17.51 8.80
C GLY A 9 -13.20 -18.33 7.79
N SER A 10 -14.52 -18.43 7.99
CA SER A 10 -15.44 -19.12 7.08
C SER A 10 -15.98 -18.23 5.95
N MET A 11 -15.69 -16.93 5.98
CA MET A 11 -16.20 -15.99 4.98
C MET A 11 -15.54 -16.25 3.63
N LYS A 12 -16.38 -16.35 2.59
CA LYS A 12 -15.89 -16.52 1.23
C LYS A 12 -15.37 -15.18 0.70
N LEU A 13 -14.16 -15.19 0.15
CA LEU A 13 -13.50 -13.97 -0.34
C LEU A 13 -14.36 -13.22 -1.36
N GLY A 14 -15.03 -13.92 -2.28
CA GLY A 14 -15.87 -13.29 -3.31
C GLY A 14 -16.97 -12.37 -2.78
N SER A 15 -17.47 -12.62 -1.57
CA SER A 15 -18.51 -11.79 -0.93
C SER A 15 -18.02 -10.39 -0.54
N ILE A 16 -16.71 -10.25 -0.28
CA ILE A 16 -16.09 -8.99 0.17
C ILE A 16 -15.39 -8.22 -0.95
N LEU A 17 -15.29 -8.79 -2.15
CA LEU A 17 -14.66 -8.11 -3.28
C LEU A 17 -15.55 -7.02 -3.89
N ASN A 18 -16.80 -6.90 -3.44
CA ASN A 18 -17.67 -5.77 -3.73
C ASN A 18 -17.69 -4.82 -2.52
N THR A 19 -17.31 -3.58 -2.75
CA THR A 19 -17.10 -2.54 -1.74
C THR A 19 -18.39 -2.23 -0.97
N ASP A 20 -19.55 -2.31 -1.62
CA ASP A 20 -20.86 -2.10 -0.98
C ASP A 20 -21.16 -3.17 0.08
N ASN A 21 -20.58 -4.35 -0.05
CA ASN A 21 -20.83 -5.49 0.83
C ASN A 21 -19.84 -5.57 2.00
N ILE A 22 -18.66 -4.95 1.91
CA ILE A 22 -17.57 -5.08 2.91
C ILE A 22 -18.08 -4.76 4.32
N PHE A 23 -18.77 -3.63 4.47
CA PHE A 23 -19.27 -3.18 5.77
C PHE A 23 -20.22 -4.23 6.38
N TYR A 24 -21.21 -4.68 5.62
CA TYR A 24 -22.20 -5.64 6.08
C TYR A 24 -21.62 -7.04 6.31
N CYS A 25 -20.67 -7.46 5.47
CA CYS A 25 -19.92 -8.70 5.66
C CYS A 25 -19.08 -8.67 6.94
N LEU A 26 -18.38 -7.56 7.24
CA LEU A 26 -17.68 -7.41 8.51
C LEU A 26 -18.66 -7.45 9.70
N LEU A 27 -19.79 -6.74 9.61
CA LEU A 27 -20.83 -6.75 10.63
C LEU A 27 -21.39 -8.15 10.89
N SER A 28 -21.56 -8.97 9.84
CA SER A 28 -22.04 -10.35 9.96
C SER A 28 -21.15 -11.22 10.86
N THR A 29 -19.85 -10.92 10.93
CA THR A 29 -18.87 -11.65 11.75
C THR A 29 -18.80 -11.17 13.20
N MET A 30 -19.51 -10.10 13.54
CA MET A 30 -19.45 -9.54 14.87
C MET A 30 -20.31 -10.39 15.81
N HIS A 31 -19.74 -10.77 16.97
CA HIS A 31 -20.46 -11.53 17.98
C HIS A 31 -21.31 -10.60 18.86
N ASP A 32 -20.72 -9.47 19.26
CA ASP A 32 -21.39 -8.46 20.08
C ASP A 32 -20.73 -7.08 19.88
N VAL A 33 -21.56 -6.05 19.90
CA VAL A 33 -21.17 -4.65 19.77
C VAL A 33 -21.77 -3.84 20.92
N GLY A 34 -20.96 -3.64 21.95
CA GLY A 34 -21.26 -2.76 23.07
C GLY A 34 -20.46 -1.47 23.01
N LEU A 35 -21.14 -0.35 23.29
CA LEU A 35 -20.49 0.90 23.69
C LEU A 35 -20.18 0.80 25.17
N SER A 36 -18.91 0.54 25.53
CA SER A 36 -18.45 0.46 26.92
C SER A 36 -18.49 1.82 27.61
N GLU A 37 -18.15 2.88 26.87
CA GLU A 37 -18.15 4.27 27.33
C GLU A 37 -18.39 5.17 26.12
N PHE A 38 -19.23 6.20 26.29
CA PHE A 38 -19.48 7.22 25.28
C PHE A 38 -19.54 8.56 26.01
N ILE A 39 -18.48 9.35 25.84
CA ILE A 39 -18.35 10.69 26.41
C ILE A 39 -18.50 11.67 25.26
N MET A 40 -19.55 12.48 25.31
CA MET A 40 -19.72 13.60 24.40
C MET A 40 -19.21 14.85 25.11
N ASP A 41 -18.14 15.43 24.59
CA ASP A 41 -17.61 16.70 25.05
C ASP A 41 -18.15 17.82 24.13
N VAL A 42 -18.97 18.70 24.69
CA VAL A 42 -19.56 19.82 23.95
C VAL A 42 -18.87 21.09 24.44
N GLY A 43 -18.02 21.66 23.58
CA GLY A 43 -17.21 22.83 23.94
C GLY A 43 -18.05 24.07 24.27
N ASP A 44 -18.87 24.54 23.33
CA ASP A 44 -19.75 25.68 23.56
C ASP A 44 -21.07 25.56 22.78
N ILE A 45 -22.17 26.04 23.36
CA ILE A 45 -23.48 26.13 22.72
C ILE A 45 -23.59 27.53 22.10
N GLN A 46 -23.63 27.58 20.77
CA GLN A 46 -23.78 28.85 20.05
C GLN A 46 -25.18 29.45 20.28
N GLU A 47 -25.25 30.77 20.44
CA GLU A 47 -26.50 31.51 20.55
C GLU A 47 -27.39 31.25 19.31
N PHE A 48 -28.67 30.93 19.53
CA PHE A 48 -29.58 30.73 18.42
C PHE A 48 -29.86 32.07 17.71
N ALA A 49 -29.54 32.14 16.43
CA ALA A 49 -30.00 33.22 15.57
C ALA A 49 -31.46 32.94 15.16
N ILE A 50 -32.38 33.81 15.55
CA ILE A 50 -33.78 33.72 15.11
C ILE A 50 -33.99 34.73 13.98
N GLU A 51 -34.03 34.23 12.76
CA GLU A 51 -34.30 35.01 11.56
C GLU A 51 -35.80 34.96 11.22
N GLY A 52 -36.38 36.07 10.78
CA GLY A 52 -37.75 36.12 10.24
C GLY A 52 -38.82 36.87 11.04
N PHE A 53 -38.46 37.65 12.07
CA PHE A 53 -39.42 38.54 12.74
C PHE A 53 -39.67 39.84 11.97
N VAL A 54 -40.89 40.38 12.13
CA VAL A 54 -41.42 41.51 11.35
C VAL A 54 -40.76 42.87 11.73
N SER A 55 -39.98 42.95 12.82
CA SER A 55 -39.26 44.20 13.19
C SER A 55 -37.96 43.95 13.96
N ASN A 56 -36.94 44.80 13.69
CA ASN A 56 -35.63 44.77 14.37
C ASN A 56 -35.74 44.91 15.90
N ALA A 57 -36.78 45.60 16.40
CA ALA A 57 -37.00 45.77 17.84
C ALA A 57 -37.46 44.48 18.53
N THR A 58 -38.27 43.67 17.82
CA THR A 58 -38.71 42.36 18.28
C THR A 58 -37.55 41.38 18.28
N GLU A 59 -36.72 41.39 17.24
CA GLU A 59 -35.51 40.55 17.18
C GLU A 59 -34.54 40.88 18.32
N ALA A 60 -34.25 42.16 18.56
CA ALA A 60 -33.36 42.59 19.64
C ALA A 60 -33.88 42.19 21.03
N SER A 61 -35.20 42.27 21.25
CA SER A 61 -35.81 41.88 22.52
C SER A 61 -35.76 40.37 22.74
N ILE A 62 -36.04 39.59 21.69
CA ILE A 62 -35.99 38.13 21.76
C ILE A 62 -34.54 37.66 21.95
N ARG A 63 -33.57 38.26 21.25
CA ARG A 63 -32.15 37.96 21.41
C ARG A 63 -31.67 38.26 22.84
N GLY A 64 -32.09 39.38 23.43
CA GLY A 64 -31.79 39.70 24.83
C GLY A 64 -32.37 38.69 25.83
N MET A 65 -33.60 38.21 25.57
CA MET A 65 -34.23 37.18 26.39
C MET A 65 -33.54 35.82 26.25
N THR A 66 -33.22 35.38 25.03
CA THR A 66 -32.48 34.12 24.81
C THR A 66 -31.08 34.20 25.41
N ASN A 67 -30.35 35.30 25.25
CA ASN A 67 -29.00 35.43 25.80
C ASN A 67 -29.02 35.39 27.33
N SER A 68 -30.03 36.01 27.96
CA SER A 68 -30.19 35.93 29.43
C SER A 68 -30.49 34.51 29.91
N ILE A 69 -31.35 33.77 29.19
CA ILE A 69 -31.64 32.36 29.49
C ILE A 69 -30.39 31.50 29.26
N PHE A 70 -29.63 31.74 28.20
CA PHE A 70 -28.39 31.02 27.95
C PHE A 70 -27.35 31.32 29.02
N ASP A 71 -27.11 32.58 29.38
CA ASP A 71 -26.15 32.94 30.42
C ASP A 71 -26.47 32.28 31.77
N GLU A 72 -27.75 32.16 32.11
CA GLU A 72 -28.19 31.58 33.38
C GLU A 72 -28.17 30.04 33.39
N TYR A 73 -28.58 29.39 32.29
CA TYR A 73 -28.79 27.94 32.26
C TYR A 73 -27.70 27.16 31.50
N LYS A 74 -26.80 27.83 30.76
CA LYS A 74 -25.77 27.17 29.94
C LYS A 74 -24.86 26.27 30.74
N SER A 75 -24.36 26.71 31.90
CA SER A 75 -23.52 25.86 32.77
C SER A 75 -24.29 24.62 33.23
N MET A 76 -25.55 24.78 33.65
CA MET A 76 -26.42 23.68 34.05
C MET A 76 -26.68 22.69 32.90
N VAL A 77 -26.87 23.19 31.67
CA VAL A 77 -27.04 22.34 30.48
C VAL A 77 -25.75 21.59 30.17
N LEU A 78 -24.61 22.28 30.15
CA LEU A 78 -23.30 21.65 29.90
C LEU A 78 -22.96 20.60 30.95
N ASP A 79 -23.27 20.86 32.23
CA ASP A 79 -23.08 19.91 33.34
C ASP A 79 -24.01 18.69 33.25
N ALA A 80 -25.20 18.85 32.67
CA ALA A 80 -26.17 17.77 32.48
C ALA A 80 -25.91 16.93 31.22
N LEU A 81 -25.16 17.44 30.25
CA LEU A 81 -24.90 16.76 28.97
C LEU A 81 -24.23 15.39 29.12
N PRO A 82 -23.23 15.18 29.99
CA PRO A 82 -22.66 13.86 30.22
C PRO A 82 -23.71 12.86 30.73
N ALA A 83 -24.59 13.29 31.64
CA ALA A 83 -25.66 12.45 32.18
C ALA A 83 -26.72 12.13 31.11
N PHE A 84 -27.14 13.14 30.33
CA PHE A 84 -28.06 12.95 29.20
C PHE A 84 -27.46 12.00 28.15
N THR A 85 -26.18 12.18 27.83
CA THR A 85 -25.46 11.32 26.90
C THR A 85 -25.41 9.87 27.39
N ALA A 86 -25.11 9.66 28.67
CA ALA A 86 -25.02 8.34 29.26
C ALA A 86 -26.37 7.61 29.37
N VAL A 87 -27.45 8.34 29.66
CA VAL A 87 -28.79 7.76 29.94
C VAL A 87 -29.69 7.73 28.71
N THR A 88 -29.53 8.67 27.77
CA THR A 88 -30.41 8.80 26.60
C THR A 88 -29.68 8.43 25.32
N VAL A 89 -28.54 9.06 25.02
CA VAL A 89 -27.86 8.87 23.73
C VAL A 89 -27.20 7.49 23.65
N ARG A 90 -26.51 7.06 24.70
CA ARG A 90 -25.78 5.78 24.72
C ARG A 90 -26.71 4.58 24.51
N PRO A 91 -27.87 4.44 25.18
CA PRO A 91 -28.79 3.34 24.91
C PRO A 91 -29.32 3.36 23.47
N ILE A 92 -29.62 4.54 22.91
CA ILE A 92 -30.05 4.67 21.52
C ILE A 92 -28.95 4.18 20.57
N LEU A 93 -27.71 4.64 20.75
CA LEU A 93 -26.58 4.19 19.93
C LEU A 93 -26.32 2.69 20.08
N HIS A 94 -26.44 2.15 21.29
CA HIS A 94 -26.29 0.72 21.52
C HIS A 94 -27.37 -0.10 20.81
N ASP A 95 -28.62 0.37 20.81
CA ASP A 95 -29.74 -0.27 20.11
C ASP A 95 -29.58 -0.20 18.58
N ILE A 96 -29.11 0.94 18.05
CA ILE A 96 -28.76 1.09 16.63
C ILE A 96 -27.65 0.11 16.25
N LEU A 97 -26.59 0.02 17.06
CA LEU A 97 -25.49 -0.92 16.81
C LEU A 97 -25.96 -2.38 16.86
N GLY A 98 -26.83 -2.72 17.81
CA GLY A 98 -27.46 -4.05 17.88
C GLY A 98 -28.25 -4.36 16.62
N THR A 99 -29.08 -3.42 16.16
CA THR A 99 -29.88 -3.55 14.93
C THR A 99 -29.01 -3.71 13.69
N LEU A 100 -27.91 -2.96 13.57
CA LEU A 100 -26.98 -3.07 12.45
C LEU A 100 -26.26 -4.42 12.41
N VAL A 101 -25.86 -4.95 13.58
CA VAL A 101 -25.24 -6.29 13.68
C VAL A 101 -26.25 -7.37 13.32
N GLU A 102 -27.49 -7.26 13.79
CA GLU A 102 -28.55 -8.20 13.45
C GLU A 102 -28.85 -8.18 11.95
N PHE A 103 -28.95 -6.98 11.36
CA PHE A 103 -29.11 -6.81 9.91
C PHE A 103 -27.95 -7.46 9.13
N GLY A 104 -26.71 -7.24 9.57
CA GLY A 104 -25.50 -7.88 9.03
C GLY A 104 -25.60 -9.41 9.00
N ARG A 105 -26.09 -10.01 10.10
CA ARG A 105 -26.22 -11.47 10.26
C ARG A 105 -27.34 -12.09 9.43
N THR A 106 -28.45 -11.39 9.23
CA THR A 106 -29.66 -11.97 8.59
C THR A 106 -29.62 -12.02 7.07
N GLY A 107 -28.49 -11.69 6.43
CA GLY A 107 -28.33 -11.86 4.98
C GLY A 107 -27.80 -10.65 4.22
N ALA A 108 -27.09 -9.74 4.89
CA ALA A 108 -26.51 -8.58 4.21
C ALA A 108 -25.15 -8.88 3.56
N CYS A 109 -24.52 -10.03 3.84
CA CYS A 109 -23.35 -10.51 3.13
C CYS A 109 -23.79 -11.55 2.07
N PRO A 110 -23.82 -11.20 0.77
CA PRO A 110 -24.25 -12.13 -0.26
C PRO A 110 -23.22 -13.26 -0.42
N ASP A 111 -23.70 -14.46 -0.74
CA ASP A 111 -22.81 -15.51 -1.23
C ASP A 111 -22.15 -15.06 -2.55
N PRO A 112 -20.90 -15.48 -2.83
CA PRO A 112 -20.27 -15.22 -4.12
C PRO A 112 -21.12 -15.80 -5.25
N ASP A 113 -21.06 -15.17 -6.42
CA ASP A 113 -21.80 -15.64 -7.59
C ASP A 113 -21.41 -17.09 -7.92
N PRO A 114 -22.35 -18.05 -7.84
CA PRO A 114 -22.07 -19.45 -8.13
C PRO A 114 -21.74 -19.69 -9.61
N ALA A 115 -21.99 -18.73 -10.50
CA ALA A 115 -21.59 -18.78 -11.90
C ALA A 115 -20.07 -18.60 -12.11
N LEU A 116 -19.34 -18.09 -11.09
CA LEU A 116 -17.89 -17.90 -11.13
C LEU A 116 -17.12 -19.20 -10.80
N ASP A 117 -17.54 -20.32 -11.38
CA ASP A 117 -16.83 -21.59 -11.26
C ASP A 117 -15.82 -21.74 -12.41
N GLY A 118 -14.53 -21.53 -12.13
CA GLY A 118 -13.48 -21.58 -13.15
C GLY A 118 -12.22 -20.78 -12.81
N LEU A 119 -11.40 -20.53 -13.84
CA LEU A 119 -10.23 -19.65 -13.73
C LEU A 119 -10.67 -18.18 -13.74
N VAL A 120 -10.07 -17.36 -12.89
CA VAL A 120 -10.40 -15.93 -12.75
C VAL A 120 -9.95 -15.16 -13.97
N ASP A 121 -10.87 -14.42 -14.60
CA ASP A 121 -10.53 -13.48 -15.67
C ASP A 121 -9.92 -12.20 -15.09
N PHE A 122 -8.62 -12.00 -15.31
CA PHE A 122 -7.88 -10.86 -14.80
C PHE A 122 -8.31 -9.53 -15.42
N ARG A 123 -8.92 -9.55 -16.61
CA ARG A 123 -9.46 -8.34 -17.25
C ARG A 123 -10.66 -7.81 -16.46
N ASP A 124 -11.50 -8.71 -15.98
CA ASP A 124 -12.68 -8.37 -15.16
C ASP A 124 -12.35 -8.22 -13.66
N LEU A 125 -11.17 -8.69 -13.21
CA LEU A 125 -10.72 -8.57 -11.82
C LEU A 125 -9.95 -7.27 -11.56
N PHE A 126 -9.00 -6.90 -12.42
CA PHE A 126 -8.10 -5.77 -12.18
C PHE A 126 -8.59 -4.46 -12.78
N LEU A 127 -9.45 -4.51 -13.80
CA LEU A 127 -9.92 -3.30 -14.48
C LEU A 127 -11.33 -2.93 -14.02
N PRO A 128 -11.65 -1.62 -13.97
CA PRO A 128 -13.03 -1.17 -13.84
C PRO A 128 -13.91 -1.73 -14.96
N ALA A 129 -15.20 -1.93 -14.69
CA ALA A 129 -16.17 -2.51 -15.62
C ALA A 129 -16.13 -1.84 -17.00
N GLU A 130 -16.05 -0.51 -17.03
CA GLU A 130 -16.02 0.31 -18.23
C GLU A 130 -14.81 -0.01 -19.11
N THR A 131 -13.64 -0.19 -18.50
CA THR A 131 -12.38 -0.51 -19.19
C THR A 131 -12.33 -1.97 -19.62
N ALA A 132 -12.79 -2.88 -18.75
CA ALA A 132 -12.88 -4.30 -19.06
C ALA A 132 -13.75 -4.55 -20.30
N ARG A 133 -14.90 -3.84 -20.44
CA ARG A 133 -15.78 -3.93 -21.63
C ARG A 133 -15.09 -3.59 -22.95
N MET A 134 -14.02 -2.80 -22.92
CA MET A 134 -13.26 -2.43 -24.12
C MET A 134 -12.27 -3.53 -24.54
N MET A 135 -11.97 -4.49 -23.67
CA MET A 135 -11.10 -5.63 -23.97
C MET A 135 -11.87 -6.77 -24.61
N VAL A 136 -11.28 -7.36 -25.66
CA VAL A 136 -11.91 -8.44 -26.42
C VAL A 136 -12.07 -9.68 -25.55
N GLY A 137 -13.32 -10.04 -25.23
CA GLY A 137 -13.67 -11.28 -24.55
C GLY A 137 -13.75 -11.18 -23.03
N ALA A 138 -13.66 -9.99 -22.45
CA ALA A 138 -14.08 -9.75 -21.07
C ALA A 138 -15.59 -9.48 -21.01
N ASP A 139 -16.23 -9.82 -19.89
CA ASP A 139 -17.67 -9.63 -19.71
C ASP A 139 -18.00 -8.17 -19.35
N GLY A 140 -17.10 -7.52 -18.62
CA GLY A 140 -17.19 -6.13 -18.23
C GLY A 140 -18.42 -5.82 -17.36
N ASN A 141 -18.84 -6.80 -16.57
CA ASN A 141 -19.96 -6.67 -15.62
C ASN A 141 -19.50 -6.70 -14.16
N SER A 142 -18.18 -6.54 -13.92
CA SER A 142 -17.53 -6.66 -12.61
C SER A 142 -18.04 -7.87 -11.80
N PRO A 143 -18.00 -9.09 -12.37
CA PRO A 143 -18.51 -10.28 -11.69
C PRO A 143 -17.75 -10.56 -10.39
N TYR A 144 -16.48 -10.16 -10.31
CA TYR A 144 -15.65 -10.28 -9.13
C TYR A 144 -15.78 -9.10 -8.15
N GLY A 145 -16.66 -8.13 -8.40
CA GLY A 145 -16.77 -6.90 -7.63
C GLY A 145 -15.81 -5.78 -8.09
N ASP A 146 -15.70 -4.74 -7.28
CA ASP A 146 -15.01 -3.48 -7.59
C ASP A 146 -13.86 -3.14 -6.62
N LEU A 147 -13.64 -3.94 -5.57
CA LEU A 147 -12.60 -3.68 -4.58
C LEU A 147 -11.21 -3.79 -5.18
N VAL A 148 -10.94 -4.84 -5.97
CA VAL A 148 -9.60 -5.06 -6.55
C VAL A 148 -9.23 -3.96 -7.54
N PRO A 149 -10.10 -3.57 -8.50
CA PRO A 149 -9.84 -2.41 -9.36
C PRO A 149 -9.62 -1.13 -8.55
N THR A 150 -10.45 -0.87 -7.53
CA THR A 150 -10.31 0.31 -6.67
C THR A 150 -8.96 0.35 -5.95
N VAL A 151 -8.51 -0.78 -5.40
CA VAL A 151 -7.19 -0.87 -4.75
C VAL A 151 -6.07 -0.69 -5.76
N MET A 152 -6.20 -1.26 -6.96
CA MET A 152 -5.20 -1.10 -8.01
C MET A 152 -5.10 0.34 -8.48
N ASP A 153 -6.23 1.05 -8.64
CA ASP A 153 -6.23 2.47 -8.98
C ASP A 153 -5.47 3.30 -7.92
N VAL A 154 -5.70 3.03 -6.63
CA VAL A 154 -4.96 3.70 -5.54
C VAL A 154 -3.46 3.37 -5.58
N VAL A 155 -3.10 2.12 -5.88
CA VAL A 155 -1.70 1.70 -6.00
C VAL A 155 -1.04 2.38 -7.20
N ASP A 156 -1.72 2.44 -8.34
CA ASP A 156 -1.24 3.07 -9.56
C ASP A 156 -1.03 4.58 -9.34
N ASP A 157 -2.02 5.28 -8.79
CA ASP A 157 -1.92 6.70 -8.45
C ASP A 157 -0.77 6.99 -7.46
N TRP A 158 -0.60 6.13 -6.46
CA TRP A 158 0.38 6.37 -5.40
C TRP A 158 1.82 6.00 -5.77
N LEU A 159 2.01 4.89 -6.49
CA LEU A 159 3.35 4.37 -6.81
C LEU A 159 3.76 4.61 -8.25
N PHE A 160 2.84 4.51 -9.19
CA PHE A 160 3.18 4.47 -10.60
C PHE A 160 2.72 5.71 -11.39
N GLY A 161 2.08 6.67 -10.71
CA GLY A 161 1.97 8.04 -11.20
C GLY A 161 3.33 8.56 -11.68
N TRP A 162 3.33 9.36 -12.74
CA TRP A 162 4.57 9.83 -13.36
C TRP A 162 4.62 11.35 -13.48
N ASP A 163 5.84 11.86 -13.51
CA ASP A 163 6.12 13.26 -13.80
C ASP A 163 6.11 13.48 -15.33
N GLU A 164 5.26 14.38 -15.82
CA GLU A 164 5.08 14.63 -17.26
C GLU A 164 6.35 15.17 -17.95
N ASP A 165 7.21 15.88 -17.22
CA ASP A 165 8.41 16.51 -17.77
C ASP A 165 9.59 15.53 -17.89
N THR A 166 9.71 14.60 -16.94
CA THR A 166 10.85 13.68 -16.83
C THR A 166 10.53 12.23 -17.20
N GLY A 167 9.24 11.87 -17.18
CA GLY A 167 8.75 10.50 -17.38
C GLY A 167 9.06 9.54 -16.24
N LEU A 168 9.56 10.04 -15.09
CA LEU A 168 9.92 9.22 -13.93
C LEU A 168 8.69 8.86 -13.09
N LEU A 169 8.67 7.64 -12.56
CA LEU A 169 7.59 7.15 -11.70
C LEU A 169 7.77 7.62 -10.25
N VAL A 170 6.67 7.85 -9.53
CA VAL A 170 6.63 8.31 -8.13
C VAL A 170 7.29 7.30 -7.18
N ILE A 171 7.24 6.00 -7.47
CA ILE A 171 7.87 4.93 -6.69
C ILE A 171 9.37 5.15 -6.46
N ASN A 172 10.04 5.87 -7.38
CA ASN A 172 11.44 6.24 -7.22
C ASN A 172 11.65 7.04 -5.93
N GLU A 173 10.86 8.09 -5.72
CA GLU A 173 10.94 8.95 -4.54
C GLU A 173 10.21 8.34 -3.32
N ALA A 174 9.10 7.67 -3.55
CA ALA A 174 8.25 7.15 -2.47
C ALA A 174 8.85 5.91 -1.78
N VAL A 175 9.55 5.04 -2.52
CA VAL A 175 10.02 3.74 -2.04
C VAL A 175 11.52 3.56 -2.26
N ILE A 176 12.00 3.72 -3.48
CA ILE A 176 13.37 3.33 -3.84
C ILE A 176 14.40 4.20 -3.15
N VAL A 177 14.23 5.52 -3.17
CA VAL A 177 15.14 6.47 -2.55
C VAL A 177 15.20 6.26 -1.03
N PRO A 178 14.09 6.28 -0.26
CA PRO A 178 14.15 6.03 1.18
C PRO A 178 14.76 4.67 1.54
N LEU A 179 14.45 3.63 0.76
CA LEU A 179 14.99 2.30 0.99
C LEU A 179 16.51 2.24 0.73
N THR A 180 16.97 2.84 -0.37
CA THR A 180 18.40 2.83 -0.73
C THR A 180 19.23 3.72 0.20
N GLU A 181 18.73 4.91 0.58
CA GLU A 181 19.40 5.78 1.54
C GLU A 181 19.47 5.14 2.93
N SER A 182 18.39 4.51 3.41
CA SER A 182 18.37 3.89 4.73
C SER A 182 19.24 2.63 4.83
N ARG A 183 19.36 1.85 3.74
CA ARG A 183 20.07 0.57 3.73
C ARG A 183 21.53 0.69 3.29
N PHE A 184 21.81 1.59 2.35
CA PHE A 184 23.12 1.71 1.71
C PHE A 184 23.74 3.11 1.86
N GLY A 185 23.05 4.06 2.51
CA GLY A 185 23.55 5.43 2.71
C GLY A 185 23.64 6.25 1.43
N GLN A 186 23.17 5.71 0.30
CA GLN A 186 23.25 6.35 -1.00
C GLN A 186 21.90 6.29 -1.71
N ARG A 187 21.50 7.44 -2.25
CA ARG A 187 20.28 7.58 -3.02
C ARG A 187 20.34 6.77 -4.32
N GLY A 188 19.30 5.99 -4.58
CA GLY A 188 19.12 5.27 -5.85
C GLY A 188 20.22 4.25 -6.13
N ALA A 189 20.95 3.83 -5.10
CA ALA A 189 22.11 2.97 -5.24
C ALA A 189 22.10 1.82 -4.24
N VAL A 190 22.52 0.66 -4.71
CA VAL A 190 22.86 -0.50 -3.88
C VAL A 190 24.37 -0.59 -3.85
N VAL A 191 24.92 -0.60 -2.63
CA VAL A 191 26.36 -0.76 -2.41
C VAL A 191 26.55 -1.95 -1.49
N LEU A 192 27.25 -2.97 -1.98
CA LEU A 192 27.67 -4.12 -1.21
C LEU A 192 29.18 -4.03 -1.03
N GLU A 193 29.59 -3.54 0.13
CA GLU A 193 31.00 -3.40 0.50
C GLU A 193 31.58 -4.74 0.97
N GLY A 194 32.85 -4.97 0.67
CA GLY A 194 33.60 -6.16 1.07
C GLY A 194 33.66 -7.26 0.00
N ASP A 195 34.28 -8.37 0.38
CA ASP A 195 34.48 -9.53 -0.50
C ASP A 195 33.15 -10.30 -0.64
N LEU A 196 32.57 -10.26 -1.84
CA LEU A 196 31.35 -10.98 -2.19
C LEU A 196 31.64 -12.43 -2.57
N VAL A 197 32.77 -12.61 -3.26
CA VAL A 197 33.29 -13.91 -3.64
C VAL A 197 34.78 -13.89 -3.39
N ASP A 198 35.28 -14.84 -2.61
CA ASP A 198 36.70 -15.06 -2.41
C ASP A 198 36.99 -16.54 -2.64
N LEU A 199 37.58 -16.84 -3.80
CA LEU A 199 37.92 -18.20 -4.20
C LEU A 199 39.43 -18.36 -4.14
N GLU A 200 39.87 -19.17 -3.19
CA GLU A 200 41.25 -19.56 -3.05
C GLU A 200 41.45 -20.99 -3.56
N HIS A 201 42.39 -21.18 -4.49
CA HIS A 201 42.81 -22.47 -4.98
C HIS A 201 44.30 -22.69 -4.71
N VAL A 202 44.57 -23.62 -3.80
CA VAL A 202 45.93 -24.11 -3.51
C VAL A 202 46.19 -25.33 -4.38
N SER A 203 47.12 -25.22 -5.33
CA SER A 203 47.37 -26.30 -6.28
C SER A 203 48.04 -27.50 -5.60
N ARG A 204 47.41 -28.69 -5.67
CA ARG A 204 47.96 -29.93 -5.08
C ARG A 204 48.93 -30.67 -6.00
N TYR A 205 49.06 -30.28 -7.26
CA TYR A 205 49.84 -30.98 -8.28
C TYR A 205 51.13 -30.20 -8.63
N ASP A 206 52.28 -30.89 -8.61
CA ASP A 206 53.62 -30.31 -8.78
C ASP A 206 53.85 -29.57 -10.12
N LEU A 207 53.05 -29.85 -11.16
CA LEU A 207 53.18 -29.18 -12.46
C LEU A 207 52.78 -27.70 -12.43
N TRP A 208 51.91 -27.28 -11.48
CA TRP A 208 51.45 -25.90 -11.35
C TRP A 208 52.27 -25.08 -10.33
N LYS A 209 52.93 -25.73 -9.36
CA LYS A 209 53.76 -25.06 -8.34
C LYS A 209 54.90 -24.21 -8.91
N SER A 210 55.37 -24.49 -10.12
CA SER A 210 56.42 -23.70 -10.79
C SER A 210 55.88 -22.41 -11.42
N PHE A 211 54.56 -22.28 -11.58
CA PHE A 211 53.90 -21.15 -12.23
C PHE A 211 53.08 -20.31 -11.23
N ALA A 212 52.39 -20.97 -10.29
CA ALA A 212 51.58 -20.36 -9.25
C ALA A 212 51.39 -21.36 -8.09
N THR A 213 51.83 -21.01 -6.88
CA THR A 213 51.54 -21.80 -5.66
C THR A 213 50.07 -21.69 -5.27
N ASP A 214 49.54 -20.47 -5.32
CA ASP A 214 48.17 -20.13 -4.95
C ASP A 214 47.54 -19.25 -6.04
N LEU A 215 46.26 -19.49 -6.32
CA LEU A 215 45.42 -18.63 -7.14
C LEU A 215 44.27 -18.14 -6.26
N ARG A 216 44.14 -16.82 -6.13
CA ARG A 216 43.03 -16.19 -5.43
C ARG A 216 42.24 -15.33 -6.40
N LEU A 217 40.94 -15.53 -6.47
CA LEU A 217 40.02 -14.71 -7.23
C LEU A 217 39.07 -14.03 -6.26
N THR A 218 39.06 -12.70 -6.25
CA THR A 218 38.15 -11.92 -5.42
C THR A 218 37.20 -11.12 -6.28
N LEU A 219 35.94 -11.04 -5.87
CA LEU A 219 34.97 -10.08 -6.38
C LEU A 219 34.48 -9.28 -5.19
N SER A 220 34.69 -7.97 -5.23
CA SER A 220 34.42 -7.07 -4.11
C SER A 220 33.71 -5.80 -4.56
N ASN A 221 33.10 -5.10 -3.60
CA ASN A 221 32.60 -3.74 -3.77
C ASN A 221 31.62 -3.58 -4.96
N LEU A 222 30.59 -4.42 -5.02
CA LEU A 222 29.52 -4.27 -6.01
C LEU A 222 28.75 -2.98 -5.74
N ARG A 223 28.62 -2.16 -6.77
CA ARG A 223 27.84 -0.93 -6.76
C ARG A 223 26.88 -0.92 -7.95
N VAL A 224 25.61 -0.68 -7.69
CA VAL A 224 24.60 -0.45 -8.74
C VAL A 224 23.97 0.92 -8.46
N ASN A 225 23.98 1.83 -9.44
CA ASN A 225 23.38 3.16 -9.34
C ASN A 225 22.29 3.34 -10.41
N GLY A 226 21.38 4.26 -10.14
CA GLY A 226 20.27 4.60 -11.02
C GLY A 226 19.07 3.67 -10.84
N LEU A 227 18.90 3.06 -9.66
CA LEU A 227 17.70 2.28 -9.35
C LEU A 227 16.47 3.17 -9.20
N ASP A 228 16.65 4.45 -8.90
CA ASP A 228 15.61 5.49 -8.81
C ASP A 228 15.25 6.10 -10.18
N THR A 229 15.41 5.33 -11.26
CA THR A 229 15.16 5.78 -12.63
C THR A 229 14.05 5.00 -13.35
N LEU A 230 13.14 4.37 -12.59
CA LEU A 230 11.94 3.76 -13.18
C LEU A 230 11.14 4.82 -13.93
N ARG A 231 10.73 4.50 -15.16
CA ARG A 231 10.09 5.45 -16.08
C ARG A 231 8.97 4.81 -16.89
N THR A 232 8.15 5.66 -17.48
CA THR A 232 7.17 5.26 -18.49
C THR A 232 7.84 4.86 -19.83
N PRO A 233 7.20 4.00 -20.64
CA PRO A 233 6.01 3.21 -20.32
C PRO A 233 6.30 2.13 -19.26
N TYR A 234 5.31 1.73 -18.48
CA TYR A 234 5.39 0.57 -17.58
C TYR A 234 4.11 -0.25 -17.73
N LYS A 235 4.14 -1.49 -17.24
CA LYS A 235 2.98 -2.35 -17.07
C LYS A 235 3.15 -3.10 -15.75
N VAL A 236 2.19 -3.04 -14.85
CA VAL A 236 2.23 -3.83 -13.61
C VAL A 236 0.88 -4.46 -13.41
N LEU A 237 0.85 -5.80 -13.42
CA LEU A 237 -0.39 -6.58 -13.33
C LEU A 237 -1.43 -6.20 -14.39
N GLU A 238 -1.00 -5.69 -15.55
CA GLU A 238 -1.92 -5.32 -16.63
C GLU A 238 -2.47 -6.56 -17.33
N PRO A 239 -3.79 -6.74 -17.43
CA PRO A 239 -4.36 -7.89 -18.12
C PRO A 239 -3.97 -7.95 -19.60
N SER A 240 -3.45 -9.10 -20.04
CA SER A 240 -3.05 -9.28 -21.43
C SER A 240 -4.24 -9.46 -22.36
N ALA A 241 -4.16 -8.88 -23.56
CA ALA A 241 -5.11 -9.18 -24.64
C ALA A 241 -4.97 -10.63 -25.16
N SER A 242 -3.86 -11.31 -24.87
CA SER A 242 -3.58 -12.66 -25.37
C SER A 242 -4.35 -13.77 -24.64
N GLY A 243 -4.81 -13.51 -23.41
CA GLY A 243 -5.61 -14.47 -22.67
C GLY A 243 -6.19 -13.92 -21.35
N PRO A 244 -7.34 -14.45 -20.91
CA PRO A 244 -8.05 -14.00 -19.70
C PRO A 244 -7.28 -14.17 -18.39
N HIS A 245 -6.29 -15.06 -18.35
CA HIS A 245 -5.59 -15.44 -17.12
C HIS A 245 -4.11 -15.05 -17.14
N VAL A 246 -3.76 -14.08 -17.99
CA VAL A 246 -2.38 -13.63 -18.18
C VAL A 246 -2.31 -12.15 -17.84
N VAL A 247 -1.33 -11.79 -17.02
CA VAL A 247 -0.96 -10.39 -16.77
C VAL A 247 0.42 -10.12 -17.36
N GLU A 248 0.61 -8.90 -17.83
CA GLU A 248 1.86 -8.38 -18.33
C GLU A 248 2.51 -7.50 -17.26
N ASN A 249 3.79 -7.74 -17.04
CA ASN A 249 4.63 -6.87 -16.22
C ASN A 249 5.77 -6.39 -17.10
N GLN A 250 6.00 -5.09 -17.08
CA GLN A 250 7.08 -4.43 -17.79
C GLN A 250 7.52 -3.24 -16.97
N LEU A 251 8.78 -3.21 -16.58
CA LEU A 251 9.37 -2.06 -15.90
C LEU A 251 10.57 -1.59 -16.72
N ASN A 252 10.60 -0.29 -16.99
CA ASN A 252 11.68 0.34 -17.72
C ASN A 252 12.52 1.18 -16.75
N LEU A 253 13.83 0.91 -16.71
CA LEU A 253 14.79 1.64 -15.90
C LEU A 253 15.82 2.31 -16.82
N GLY A 254 16.22 3.53 -16.50
CA GLY A 254 17.39 4.12 -17.15
C GLY A 254 17.53 5.63 -16.96
N PRO A 255 18.77 6.15 -16.99
CA PRO A 255 20.04 5.43 -17.18
C PRO A 255 20.62 4.82 -15.88
N MET A 256 21.27 3.65 -15.99
CA MET A 256 21.86 2.90 -14.88
C MET A 256 23.37 2.69 -15.05
N SER A 257 24.07 2.49 -13.94
CA SER A 257 25.46 2.02 -13.94
C SER A 257 25.67 0.93 -12.91
N ALA A 258 26.49 -0.06 -13.24
CA ALA A 258 26.91 -1.10 -12.31
C ALA A 258 28.42 -1.21 -12.35
N GLY A 259 29.07 -1.36 -11.20
CA GLY A 259 30.51 -1.57 -11.11
C GLY A 259 30.86 -2.55 -10.02
N PHE A 260 32.00 -3.23 -10.18
CA PHE A 260 32.58 -4.11 -9.18
C PHE A 260 34.10 -4.16 -9.35
N GLU A 261 34.78 -4.53 -8.27
CA GLU A 261 36.21 -4.78 -8.29
C GLU A 261 36.46 -6.28 -8.42
N PHE A 262 37.34 -6.65 -9.34
CA PHE A 262 37.78 -8.02 -9.54
C PHE A 262 39.28 -8.14 -9.26
N GLY A 263 39.63 -8.91 -8.23
CA GLY A 263 41.00 -9.21 -7.86
C GLY A 263 41.46 -10.55 -8.40
N ILE A 264 42.67 -10.59 -8.97
CA ILE A 264 43.41 -11.81 -9.27
C ILE A 264 44.72 -11.76 -8.51
N GLY A 265 44.88 -12.66 -7.54
CA GLY A 265 46.12 -12.95 -6.84
C GLY A 265 46.74 -14.25 -7.36
N ILE A 266 48.02 -14.22 -7.66
CA ILE A 266 48.81 -15.40 -8.05
C ILE A 266 50.07 -15.43 -7.19
N GLY A 267 50.30 -16.54 -6.49
CA GLY A 267 51.43 -16.74 -5.59
C GLY A 267 51.29 -16.06 -4.23
N ASP A 268 52.14 -16.45 -3.28
CA ASP A 268 52.26 -15.86 -1.95
C ASP A 268 53.44 -14.89 -1.86
N GLU A 269 53.65 -14.22 -0.72
CA GLU A 269 54.76 -13.28 -0.49
C GLU A 269 56.17 -13.90 -0.70
N THR A 270 56.27 -15.22 -0.80
CA THR A 270 57.53 -15.95 -0.99
C THR A 270 57.79 -16.34 -2.44
N SER A 271 56.78 -16.20 -3.31
CA SER A 271 56.88 -16.54 -4.72
C SER A 271 57.53 -15.41 -5.54
N PRO A 272 58.56 -15.69 -6.36
CA PRO A 272 59.14 -14.69 -7.26
C PRO A 272 58.19 -14.26 -8.39
N LEU A 273 57.06 -14.95 -8.57
CA LEU A 273 56.00 -14.65 -9.53
C LEU A 273 54.75 -14.06 -8.87
N ALA A 274 54.85 -13.68 -7.58
CA ALA A 274 53.74 -13.11 -6.85
C ALA A 274 53.18 -11.86 -7.55
N MET A 275 51.88 -11.88 -7.85
CA MET A 275 51.17 -10.73 -8.40
C MET A 275 49.78 -10.64 -7.77
N ALA A 276 49.37 -9.43 -7.45
CA ALA A 276 48.01 -9.11 -7.05
C ALA A 276 47.55 -7.95 -7.94
N ASN A 277 46.54 -8.21 -8.76
CA ASN A 277 45.94 -7.21 -9.63
C ASN A 277 44.49 -7.03 -9.23
N VAL A 278 44.05 -5.79 -9.10
CA VAL A 278 42.64 -5.44 -8.93
C VAL A 278 42.21 -4.64 -10.15
N VAL A 279 41.11 -5.05 -10.76
CA VAL A 279 40.51 -4.41 -11.92
C VAL A 279 39.15 -3.88 -11.51
N ASP A 280 38.95 -2.57 -11.61
CA ASP A 280 37.63 -1.95 -11.48
C ASP A 280 36.92 -2.01 -12.83
N ILE A 281 35.73 -2.61 -12.84
CA ILE A 281 34.92 -2.80 -14.04
C ILE A 281 33.61 -2.05 -13.84
N MET A 282 33.32 -1.10 -14.74
CA MET A 282 32.08 -0.33 -14.74
C MET A 282 31.32 -0.52 -16.06
N PHE A 283 30.03 -0.81 -15.95
CA PHE A 283 29.06 -0.92 -17.02
C PHE A 283 28.10 0.26 -16.95
N ILE A 284 27.83 0.89 -18.10
CA ILE A 284 26.81 1.92 -18.23
C ILE A 284 25.71 1.34 -19.12
N MET A 285 24.49 1.27 -18.58
CA MET A 285 23.32 0.76 -19.26
C MET A 285 22.37 1.94 -19.50
N PRO A 286 22.19 2.39 -20.75
CA PRO A 286 21.34 3.54 -21.03
C PRO A 286 19.87 3.27 -20.71
N GLU A 287 19.43 2.03 -20.89
CA GLU A 287 18.07 1.57 -20.64
C GLU A 287 18.07 0.06 -20.35
N VAL A 288 17.22 -0.38 -19.43
CA VAL A 288 17.00 -1.79 -19.08
C VAL A 288 15.49 -2.04 -19.01
N GLU A 289 15.02 -2.99 -19.80
CA GLU A 289 13.64 -3.49 -19.75
C GLU A 289 13.60 -4.78 -18.91
N LEU A 290 12.70 -4.85 -17.93
CA LEU A 290 12.43 -6.03 -17.12
C LEU A 290 11.04 -6.59 -17.48
N PHE A 291 10.95 -7.89 -17.71
CA PHE A 291 9.73 -8.64 -18.04
C PHE A 291 9.35 -9.61 -16.90
#